data_AF-A0AAX3LL23-F1
#
_entry.id   AF-A0AAX3LL23-F1
#
_cell.length_a   1.000
_cell.length_b   1.000
_cell.length_c   1.000
_cell.angle_alpha   90.00
_cell.angle_beta   90.00
_cell.angle_gamma   90.00
#
_symmetry.space_group_name_H-M   'P 1'
#
loop_
_entity.id
_entity.type
_entity.pdbx_description
1 polymer ?
#
loop_
_entity_poly.entity_id
_entity_poly.type
_entity_poly.pdbx_seq_one_letter_code
_entity_poly.pdbx_strand_id
1 'polypeptide(L)'
;MLRHLPLVSLIFILCSGLKVSASEVPWAVNDYIDRELLSWVNDARIVDAIAQQNERHREMNALAVTPAAVTGPGAGVPQLKAPIAAAFLQTQIARAEGQIAGVTLLDAYGLTVVSSGSASVYFKGGKPKNSIRFSPPSGIFVIDQVAVDERSKAHQSRVLMPITEPSNGAIIGVITVELEAAAFF
;
A
#
# COMPACT_ATOMS: atom_id res chain seq x y z
N MET A 1 17.92 -74.42 0.77
CA MET A 1 16.71 -74.20 -0.03
C MET A 1 16.73 -72.77 -0.55
N LEU A 2 17.14 -72.60 -1.80
CA LEU A 2 17.29 -71.31 -2.48
C LEU A 2 16.02 -71.06 -3.30
N ARG A 3 15.32 -69.94 -3.10
CA ARG A 3 14.09 -69.57 -3.85
C ARG A 3 14.34 -68.28 -4.64
N HIS A 4 13.99 -68.32 -5.92
CA HIS A 4 14.24 -67.32 -6.94
C HIS A 4 13.21 -66.17 -6.96
N LEU A 5 13.72 -64.96 -7.25
CA LEU A 5 13.17 -63.81 -8.02
C LEU A 5 11.84 -63.12 -7.58
N PRO A 6 11.53 -61.86 -8.00
CA PRO A 6 12.14 -61.07 -9.09
C PRO A 6 12.50 -59.59 -8.81
N LEU A 7 13.43 -59.13 -9.65
CA LEU A 7 13.68 -57.78 -10.13
C LEU A 7 12.39 -56.96 -10.34
N VAL A 8 12.20 -55.87 -9.59
CA VAL A 8 11.22 -54.82 -9.91
C VAL A 8 11.96 -53.50 -10.17
N SER A 9 11.90 -53.14 -11.46
CA SER A 9 12.06 -51.84 -12.09
C SER A 9 12.05 -50.59 -11.21
N LEU A 10 13.14 -49.82 -11.32
CA LEU A 10 13.21 -48.39 -11.69
C LEU A 10 11.88 -47.62 -11.79
N ILE A 11 11.75 -46.49 -11.06
CA ILE A 11 11.35 -45.14 -11.54
C ILE A 11 10.98 -44.18 -10.38
N PHE A 12 11.60 -42.99 -10.38
CA PHE A 12 11.21 -41.68 -9.82
C PHE A 12 10.76 -41.62 -8.33
N ILE A 13 11.28 -40.70 -7.51
CA ILE A 13 10.94 -39.27 -7.56
C ILE A 13 12.07 -38.47 -6.89
N LEU A 14 12.65 -37.57 -7.68
CA LEU A 14 13.54 -36.49 -7.24
C LEU A 14 12.69 -35.41 -6.54
N CYS A 15 12.27 -35.63 -5.30
CA CYS A 15 11.67 -34.60 -4.46
C CYS A 15 12.55 -34.39 -3.24
N SER A 16 13.29 -33.28 -3.20
CA SER A 16 13.40 -32.39 -2.04
C SER A 16 14.51 -31.39 -2.31
N GLY A 17 14.14 -30.12 -2.47
CA GLY A 17 15.15 -29.07 -2.56
C GLY A 17 14.73 -27.75 -3.20
N LEU A 18 13.49 -27.59 -3.71
CA LEU A 18 12.98 -26.24 -3.91
C LEU A 18 12.85 -25.59 -2.53
N LYS A 19 13.92 -24.88 -2.12
CA LYS A 19 13.80 -23.81 -1.14
C LYS A 19 12.94 -22.73 -1.79
N VAL A 20 11.62 -22.88 -1.64
CA VAL A 20 10.72 -21.75 -1.75
C VAL A 20 11.06 -20.87 -0.56
N SER A 21 11.98 -19.93 -0.76
CA SER A 21 12.11 -18.79 0.16
C SER A 21 10.91 -17.90 -0.12
N ALA A 22 9.79 -18.17 0.54
CA ALA A 22 8.83 -17.11 0.80
C ALA A 22 9.61 -16.04 1.56
N SER A 23 9.66 -14.80 1.04
CA SER A 23 10.15 -13.67 1.81
C SER A 23 9.21 -13.52 3.00
N GLU A 24 9.57 -14.12 4.13
CA GLU A 24 8.76 -14.06 5.34
C GLU A 24 8.75 -12.60 5.81
N VAL A 25 7.55 -12.04 5.97
CA VAL A 25 7.44 -10.69 6.51
C VAL A 25 8.01 -10.73 7.92
N PRO A 26 9.06 -9.94 8.24
CA PRO A 26 9.61 -9.94 9.58
C PRO A 26 8.51 -9.66 10.59
N TRP A 27 8.43 -10.46 11.65
CA TRP A 27 7.39 -10.34 12.68
C TRP A 27 7.28 -8.90 13.23
N ALA A 28 8.41 -8.18 13.32
CA ALA A 28 8.48 -6.79 13.76
C ALA A 28 7.68 -5.83 12.87
N VAL A 29 7.62 -6.08 11.56
CA VAL A 29 6.82 -5.27 10.62
C VAL A 29 5.34 -5.55 10.80
N ASN A 30 4.94 -6.81 10.99
CA ASN A 30 3.54 -7.16 11.26
C ASN A 30 3.06 -6.59 12.60
N ASP A 31 3.87 -6.71 13.65
CA ASP A 31 3.57 -6.14 14.97
C ASP A 31 3.42 -4.61 14.89
N TYR A 32 4.27 -3.94 14.11
CA TYR A 32 4.17 -2.51 13.87
C TYR A 32 2.91 -2.12 13.08
N ILE A 33 2.52 -2.91 12.07
CA ILE A 33 1.26 -2.70 11.35
C ILE A 33 0.08 -2.77 12.34
N ASP A 34 0.01 -3.83 13.13
CA ASP A 34 -1.14 -4.12 13.99
C ASP A 34 -1.27 -3.13 15.15
N ARG A 35 -0.14 -2.77 15.79
CA ARG A 35 -0.14 -1.89 16.96
C ARG A 35 -0.19 -0.42 16.60
N GLU A 36 0.53 -0.02 15.55
CA GLU A 36 0.74 1.39 15.22
C GLU A 36 -0.10 1.79 14.01
N LEU A 37 0.09 1.18 12.84
CA LEU A 37 -0.56 1.66 11.61
C LEU A 37 -2.08 1.50 11.64
N LEU A 38 -2.59 0.33 12.03
CA LEU A 38 -4.03 0.06 12.04
C LEU A 38 -4.82 0.99 12.98
N SER A 39 -4.15 1.61 13.96
CA SER A 39 -4.79 2.56 14.89
C SER A 39 -5.25 3.86 14.22
N TRP A 40 -4.71 4.23 13.06
CA TRP A 40 -4.94 5.54 12.45
C TRP A 40 -5.17 5.53 10.93
N VAL A 41 -4.91 4.44 10.22
CA VAL A 41 -5.00 4.39 8.75
C VAL A 41 -6.38 4.78 8.20
N ASN A 42 -7.46 4.53 8.95
CA ASN A 42 -8.83 4.93 8.61
C ASN A 42 -9.33 6.14 9.44
N ASP A 43 -8.44 7.00 9.92
CA ASP A 43 -8.81 8.24 10.61
C ASP A 43 -9.73 9.10 9.73
N ALA A 44 -10.71 9.75 10.37
CA ALA A 44 -11.73 10.56 9.68
C ALA A 44 -11.12 11.59 8.72
N ARG A 45 -9.97 12.19 9.06
CA ARG A 45 -9.29 13.17 8.18
C ARG A 45 -8.80 12.56 6.87
N ILE A 46 -8.35 11.30 6.91
CA ILE A 46 -7.92 10.54 5.73
C ILE A 46 -9.13 10.22 4.86
N VAL A 47 -10.16 9.63 5.46
CA VAL A 47 -11.42 9.25 4.80
C VAL A 47 -12.04 10.48 4.13
N ASP A 48 -12.14 11.58 4.86
CA ASP A 48 -12.69 12.84 4.41
C ASP A 48 -11.98 13.43 3.19
N ALA A 49 -10.64 13.41 3.20
CA ALA A 49 -9.85 13.92 2.08
C ALA A 49 -10.04 13.08 0.82
N ILE A 50 -10.07 11.75 0.96
CA ILE A 50 -10.30 10.82 -0.14
C ILE A 50 -11.73 10.96 -0.68
N ALA A 51 -12.73 11.03 0.19
CA ALA A 51 -14.12 11.22 -0.20
C ALA A 51 -14.32 12.54 -0.96
N GLN A 52 -13.71 13.64 -0.51
CA GLN A 52 -13.79 14.92 -1.22
C GLN A 52 -13.11 14.85 -2.61
N GLN A 53 -12.00 14.14 -2.75
CA GLN A 53 -11.37 13.94 -4.06
C GLN A 53 -12.24 13.10 -4.99
N ASN A 54 -12.77 11.99 -4.49
CA ASN A 54 -13.66 11.11 -5.26
C ASN A 54 -14.90 11.87 -5.74
N GLU A 55 -15.50 12.72 -4.91
CA GLU A 55 -16.64 13.54 -5.32
C GLU A 55 -16.28 14.48 -6.48
N ARG A 56 -15.16 15.20 -6.35
CA ARG A 56 -14.68 16.10 -7.41
C ARG A 56 -14.41 15.36 -8.72
N HIS A 57 -13.88 14.15 -8.65
CA HIS A 57 -13.67 13.31 -9.83
C HIS A 57 -14.99 12.83 -10.44
N ARG A 58 -15.99 12.48 -9.64
CA ARG A 58 -17.32 12.14 -10.13
C ARG A 58 -17.98 13.33 -10.83
N GLU A 59 -17.93 14.51 -10.23
CA GLU A 59 -18.45 15.75 -10.82
C GLU A 59 -17.76 16.08 -12.14
N MET A 60 -16.42 16.02 -12.18
CA MET A 60 -15.65 16.27 -13.40
C MET A 60 -16.00 15.29 -14.52
N ASN A 61 -16.13 13.99 -14.19
CA ASN A 61 -16.52 12.98 -15.16
C ASN A 61 -17.97 13.17 -15.65
N ALA A 62 -18.90 13.58 -14.77
CA ALA A 62 -20.28 13.87 -15.15
C ALA A 62 -20.35 15.06 -16.13
N LEU A 63 -19.61 16.14 -15.84
CA LEU A 63 -19.54 17.32 -16.71
C LEU A 63 -18.91 17.01 -18.08
N ALA A 64 -17.94 16.09 -18.13
CA ALA A 64 -17.31 15.67 -19.39
C ALA A 64 -18.24 14.89 -20.33
N VAL A 65 -19.32 14.29 -19.81
CA VAL A 65 -20.29 13.49 -20.57
C VAL A 65 -21.47 14.33 -21.06
N THR A 66 -21.73 15.49 -20.46
CA THR A 66 -22.77 16.43 -20.89
C THR A 66 -22.23 17.45 -21.91
N PRO A 67 -22.88 17.67 -23.07
CA PRO A 67 -22.57 18.80 -23.95
C PRO A 67 -22.74 20.11 -23.17
N ALA A 68 -21.77 21.02 -23.28
CA ALA A 68 -21.68 22.22 -22.46
C ALA A 68 -22.96 23.08 -22.49
N ALA A 69 -23.84 22.90 -21.50
CA ALA A 69 -24.83 23.89 -21.11
C ALA A 69 -24.19 24.78 -20.05
N VAL A 70 -24.09 26.08 -20.37
CA VAL A 70 -23.54 27.12 -19.49
C VAL A 70 -24.22 27.03 -18.13
N THR A 71 -23.48 26.63 -17.10
CA THR A 71 -23.97 26.55 -15.73
C THR A 71 -23.49 27.78 -14.96
N GLY A 72 -24.42 28.41 -14.23
CA GLY A 72 -24.24 29.70 -13.55
C GLY A 72 -23.24 29.71 -12.39
N PRO A 73 -23.09 30.86 -11.71
CA PRO A 73 -21.95 31.13 -10.85
C PRO A 73 -21.86 30.24 -9.60
N GLY A 74 -20.70 29.57 -9.53
CA GLY A 74 -19.97 29.04 -8.36
C GLY A 74 -20.71 28.88 -7.04
N ALA A 75 -21.05 27.64 -6.70
CA ALA A 75 -21.12 27.22 -5.31
C ALA A 75 -19.78 27.54 -4.63
N GLY A 76 -19.83 28.09 -3.41
CA GLY A 76 -18.65 28.56 -2.68
C GLY A 76 -17.52 27.52 -2.67
N VAL A 77 -16.28 27.99 -2.80
CA VAL A 77 -15.09 27.12 -2.87
C VAL A 77 -15.10 26.18 -1.66
N PRO A 78 -15.27 24.85 -1.86
CA PRO A 78 -15.28 23.92 -0.74
C PRO A 78 -13.95 24.01 -0.01
N GLN A 79 -13.98 24.06 1.33
CA GLN A 79 -12.74 24.01 2.10
C GLN A 79 -12.00 22.71 1.78
N LEU A 80 -10.75 22.84 1.32
CA LEU A 80 -9.96 21.69 0.91
C LEU A 80 -9.60 20.86 2.14
N LYS A 81 -9.95 19.58 2.14
CA LYS A 81 -9.69 18.65 3.25
C LYS A 81 -8.29 18.02 3.16
N ALA A 82 -7.69 17.99 1.97
CA ALA A 82 -6.34 17.44 1.74
C ALA A 82 -5.23 18.07 2.61
N PRO A 83 -5.17 19.41 2.84
CA PRO A 83 -4.19 20.00 3.77
C PRO A 83 -4.32 19.51 5.21
N ILE A 84 -5.55 19.26 5.69
CA ILE A 84 -5.80 18.75 7.05
C ILE A 84 -5.28 17.32 7.18
N ALA A 85 -5.56 16.48 6.17
CA ALA A 85 -5.01 15.13 6.09
C ALA A 85 -3.48 15.15 6.02
N ALA A 86 -2.88 16.04 5.21
CA ALA A 86 -1.42 16.17 5.12
C ALA A 86 -0.77 16.52 6.47
N ALA A 87 -1.33 17.49 7.20
CA ALA A 87 -0.83 17.85 8.53
C ALA A 87 -0.95 16.69 9.54
N PHE A 88 -2.04 15.93 9.46
CA PHE A 88 -2.21 14.72 10.26
C PHE A 88 -1.15 13.66 9.93
N LEU A 89 -0.93 13.37 8.64
CA LEU A 89 0.07 12.39 8.21
C LEU A 89 1.48 12.80 8.61
N GLN A 90 1.83 14.09 8.51
CA GLN A 90 3.10 14.61 9.01
C GLN A 90 3.26 14.38 10.52
N THR A 91 2.19 14.51 11.30
CA THR A 91 2.21 14.20 12.73
C THR A 91 2.48 12.71 12.98
N GLN A 92 1.88 11.81 12.19
CA GLN A 92 2.12 10.38 12.32
C GLN A 92 3.56 10.00 11.93
N ILE A 93 4.08 10.58 10.85
CA ILE A 93 5.47 10.40 10.43
C ILE A 93 6.44 10.86 11.52
N ALA A 94 6.18 12.01 12.13
CA ALA A 94 7.02 12.52 13.22
C ALA A 94 6.98 11.64 14.48
N ARG A 95 5.80 11.09 14.81
CA ARG A 95 5.63 10.16 15.95
C ARG A 95 6.27 8.80 15.74
N ALA A 96 6.45 8.39 14.49
CA ALA A 96 7.10 7.13 14.14
C ALA A 96 8.62 7.15 14.34
N GLU A 97 9.22 8.28 14.77
CA GLU A 97 10.63 8.40 15.14
C GLU A 97 11.61 7.82 14.09
N GLY A 98 11.27 7.98 12.80
CA GLY A 98 12.08 7.50 11.68
C GLY A 98 11.69 6.13 11.13
N GLN A 99 10.73 5.42 11.73
CA GLN A 99 10.20 4.14 11.21
C GLN A 99 9.33 4.31 9.95
N ILE A 100 8.68 5.47 9.79
CA ILE A 100 7.93 5.83 8.58
C ILE A 100 8.71 6.91 7.82
N ALA A 101 9.04 6.63 6.56
CA ALA A 101 9.69 7.59 5.67
C ALA A 101 8.69 8.48 4.95
N GLY A 102 7.54 7.90 4.55
CA GLY A 102 6.52 8.61 3.82
C GLY A 102 5.18 7.90 3.79
N VAL A 103 4.14 8.69 3.52
CA VAL A 103 2.76 8.23 3.39
C VAL A 103 2.13 8.88 2.17
N THR A 104 1.46 8.09 1.34
CA THR A 104 0.69 8.58 0.18
C THR A 104 -0.73 8.05 0.22
N LEU A 105 -1.70 8.94 0.02
CA LEU A 105 -3.11 8.62 -0.10
C LEU A 105 -3.50 8.63 -1.58
N LEU A 106 -4.13 7.56 -2.03
CA LEU A 106 -4.71 7.42 -3.36
C LEU A 106 -6.23 7.32 -3.25
N ASP A 107 -6.93 7.94 -4.19
CA ASP A 107 -8.39 7.84 -4.27
C ASP A 107 -8.86 6.55 -4.98
N ALA A 108 -10.17 6.40 -5.19
CA ALA A 108 -10.75 5.20 -5.79
C ALA A 108 -10.33 5.00 -7.26
N TYR A 109 -9.76 6.03 -7.90
CA TYR A 109 -9.28 6.04 -9.28
C TYR A 109 -7.76 5.88 -9.37
N GLY A 110 -7.07 5.74 -8.23
CA GLY A 110 -5.61 5.63 -8.15
C GLY A 110 -4.87 6.97 -8.28
N LEU A 111 -5.56 8.10 -8.15
CA LEU A 111 -4.97 9.43 -8.20
C LEU A 111 -4.55 9.88 -6.80
N THR A 112 -3.39 10.54 -6.71
CA THR A 112 -2.85 11.02 -5.45
C THR A 112 -3.72 12.13 -4.85
N VAL A 113 -4.19 11.90 -3.63
CA VAL A 113 -4.91 12.89 -2.80
C VAL A 113 -3.93 13.71 -1.98
N VAL A 114 -3.01 13.02 -1.30
CA VAL A 114 -1.98 13.61 -0.44
C VAL A 114 -0.72 12.76 -0.54
N SER A 115 0.44 13.39 -0.50
CA SER A 115 1.71 12.74 -0.25
C SER A 115 2.45 13.52 0.83
N SER A 116 3.03 12.82 1.80
CA SER A 116 3.71 13.40 2.95
C SER A 116 4.94 12.59 3.32
N GLY A 117 5.95 13.28 3.84
CA GLY A 117 7.26 12.69 4.14
C GLY A 117 8.26 12.84 3.00
N SER A 118 9.36 12.13 3.14
CA SER A 118 10.44 12.09 2.16
C SER A 118 10.51 10.70 1.55
N ALA A 119 10.87 10.59 0.26
CA ALA A 119 11.29 9.30 -0.28
C ALA A 119 12.37 8.71 0.64
N SER A 120 12.20 7.48 1.13
CA SER A 120 13.20 6.86 2.01
C SER A 120 14.58 6.95 1.35
N VAL A 121 15.62 7.11 2.16
CA VAL A 121 17.01 7.27 1.70
C VAL A 121 17.41 6.09 0.79
N TYR A 122 16.79 4.93 0.99
CA TYR A 122 16.99 3.72 0.19
C TYR A 122 16.22 3.71 -1.15
N PHE A 123 15.23 4.58 -1.36
CA PHE A 123 14.57 4.78 -2.66
C PHE A 123 15.38 5.66 -3.62
N LYS A 124 16.43 6.35 -3.16
CA LYS A 124 17.27 7.21 -4.02
C LYS A 124 18.15 6.45 -5.03
N GLY A 125 18.16 5.12 -5.04
CA GLY A 125 19.09 4.34 -5.88
C GLY A 125 18.56 3.08 -6.56
N GLY A 126 17.31 2.66 -6.33
CA GLY A 126 16.78 1.40 -6.86
C GLY A 126 15.46 1.56 -7.59
N LYS A 127 15.34 1.00 -8.80
CA LYS A 127 14.04 0.83 -9.47
C LYS A 127 13.24 -0.21 -8.67
N PRO A 128 11.97 0.04 -8.28
CA PRO A 128 11.15 -0.96 -7.61
C PRO A 128 11.07 -2.21 -8.50
N LYS A 129 11.48 -3.35 -7.96
CA LYS A 129 11.63 -4.59 -8.73
C LYS A 129 10.28 -5.25 -9.04
N ASN A 130 9.24 -4.90 -8.28
CA ASN A 130 7.85 -5.27 -8.51
C ASN A 130 7.01 -4.00 -8.68
N SER A 131 6.49 -3.76 -9.89
CA SER A 131 5.50 -2.72 -10.13
C SER A 131 4.12 -3.26 -9.78
N ILE A 132 3.65 -3.00 -8.57
CA ILE A 132 2.26 -3.31 -8.21
C ILE A 132 1.37 -2.31 -8.95
N ARG A 133 0.51 -2.86 -9.81
CA ARG A 133 -0.63 -2.16 -10.37
C ARG A 133 -1.80 -2.29 -9.40
N PHE A 134 -2.22 -1.18 -8.82
CA PHE A 134 -3.50 -1.09 -8.12
C PHE A 134 -4.62 -1.23 -9.15
N SER A 135 -5.50 -2.22 -8.96
CA SER A 135 -6.76 -2.36 -9.70
C SER A 135 -7.93 -2.14 -8.74
N PRO A 136 -8.47 -0.91 -8.64
CA PRO A 136 -9.71 -0.68 -7.90
C PRO A 136 -10.85 -1.54 -8.51
N PRO A 137 -11.80 -2.07 -7.72
CA PRO A 137 -12.06 -1.84 -6.30
C PRO A 137 -11.59 -3.01 -5.38
N SER A 138 -10.64 -3.83 -5.83
CA SER A 138 -10.37 -5.17 -5.25
C SER A 138 -9.86 -5.22 -3.79
N GLY A 139 -9.59 -4.09 -3.13
CA GLY A 139 -9.35 -4.07 -1.68
C GLY A 139 -8.14 -4.84 -1.19
N ILE A 140 -7.15 -5.06 -2.06
CA ILE A 140 -6.04 -5.95 -1.74
C ILE A 140 -5.07 -5.24 -0.79
N PHE A 141 -4.88 -5.82 0.40
CA PHE A 141 -3.71 -5.58 1.23
C PHE A 141 -2.48 -6.12 0.49
N VAL A 142 -1.57 -5.24 0.12
CA VAL A 142 -0.30 -5.66 -0.49
C VAL A 142 0.84 -5.14 0.37
N ILE A 143 1.56 -6.06 1.01
CA ILE A 143 2.87 -5.77 1.58
C ILE A 143 3.87 -6.08 0.46
N ASP A 144 4.42 -5.03 -0.17
CA ASP A 144 5.51 -5.20 -1.13
C ASP A 144 6.83 -5.16 -0.36
N GLN A 145 7.52 -6.30 -0.36
CA GLN A 145 8.88 -6.40 0.14
C GLN A 145 9.83 -6.44 -1.04
N VAL A 146 10.66 -5.41 -1.18
CA VAL A 146 11.75 -5.48 -2.15
C VAL A 146 12.90 -6.24 -1.50
N ALA A 147 13.28 -7.33 -2.16
CA ALA A 147 14.22 -8.34 -1.71
C ALA A 147 15.52 -7.78 -1.11
N VAL A 148 15.97 -8.46 -0.06
CA VAL A 148 17.31 -8.36 0.52
C VAL A 148 18.35 -8.65 -0.55
N ASP A 149 19.15 -7.65 -0.92
CA ASP A 149 20.48 -7.90 -1.47
C ASP A 149 21.44 -7.98 -0.28
N GLU A 150 22.09 -9.13 -0.09
CA GLU A 150 23.07 -9.38 0.98
C GLU A 150 24.20 -8.35 1.00
N ARG A 151 24.40 -7.59 -0.09
CA ARG A 151 25.41 -6.53 -0.19
C ARG A 151 24.90 -5.15 0.22
N SER A 152 23.60 -4.87 0.12
CA SER A 152 23.05 -3.52 0.29
C SER A 152 22.52 -3.24 1.69
N LYS A 153 22.19 -4.28 2.49
CA LYS A 153 21.50 -4.18 3.79
C LYS A 153 20.25 -3.30 3.77
N ALA A 154 19.68 -3.06 2.58
CA ALA A 154 18.55 -2.18 2.40
C ALA A 154 17.29 -3.04 2.38
N HIS A 155 16.49 -2.98 3.43
CA HIS A 155 15.14 -3.51 3.35
C HIS A 155 14.26 -2.42 2.72
N GLN A 156 13.29 -2.77 1.88
CA GLN A 156 12.24 -1.83 1.48
C GLN A 156 10.93 -2.52 1.84
N SER A 157 10.23 -1.98 2.83
CA SER A 157 8.89 -2.46 3.18
C SER A 157 7.90 -1.35 2.88
N ARG A 158 7.06 -1.58 1.88
CA ARG A 158 5.93 -0.70 1.58
C ARG A 158 4.65 -1.45 1.92
N VAL A 159 3.82 -0.81 2.74
CA VAL A 159 2.54 -1.37 3.17
C VAL A 159 1.42 -0.63 2.44
N LEU A 160 0.58 -1.35 1.72
CA LEU A 160 -0.61 -0.82 1.08
C LEU A 160 -1.84 -1.34 1.82
N MET A 161 -2.70 -0.43 2.27
CA MET A 161 -3.94 -0.78 2.99
C MET A 161 -5.13 -0.07 2.33
N PRO A 162 -6.29 -0.76 2.22
CA PRO A 162 -7.51 -0.12 1.76
C PRO A 162 -8.00 0.90 2.79
N ILE A 163 -8.51 2.03 2.29
CA ILE A 163 -9.28 2.99 3.08
C ILE A 163 -10.76 2.70 2.85
N THR A 164 -11.49 2.50 3.94
CA THR A 164 -12.91 2.17 3.92
C THR A 164 -13.75 3.31 4.43
N GLU A 165 -14.88 3.52 3.77
CA GLU A 165 -15.92 4.43 4.21
C GLU A 165 -16.62 3.85 5.46
N PRO A 166 -16.56 4.52 6.63
CA PRO A 166 -17.11 3.96 7.87
C PRO A 166 -18.62 3.70 7.82
N SER A 167 -19.35 4.45 6.98
CA SER A 167 -20.82 4.35 6.91
C SER A 167 -21.32 3.10 6.20
N ASN A 168 -20.56 2.52 5.28
CA ASN A 168 -21.01 1.38 4.46
C ASN A 168 -19.94 0.32 4.17
N GLY A 169 -18.70 0.51 4.65
CA GLY A 169 -17.58 -0.40 4.43
C GLY A 169 -17.01 -0.39 3.00
N ALA A 170 -17.47 0.51 2.12
CA ALA A 170 -16.97 0.60 0.76
C ALA A 170 -15.50 1.05 0.76
N ILE A 171 -14.68 0.42 -0.08
CA ILE A 171 -13.29 0.86 -0.27
C ILE A 171 -13.31 2.10 -1.16
N ILE A 172 -12.82 3.21 -0.63
CA ILE A 172 -12.83 4.53 -1.29
C ILE A 172 -11.43 4.97 -1.74
N GLY A 173 -10.39 4.24 -1.36
CA GLY A 173 -9.02 4.56 -1.72
C GLY A 173 -8.01 3.62 -1.10
N VAL A 174 -6.74 4.00 -1.18
CA VAL A 174 -5.61 3.23 -0.63
C VAL A 174 -4.65 4.18 0.07
N ILE A 175 -4.15 3.75 1.22
CA ILE A 175 -2.98 4.36 1.84
C ILE A 175 -1.75 3.50 1.54
N THR A 176 -0.68 4.16 1.13
CA THR A 176 0.65 3.59 0.98
C THR A 176 1.55 4.15 2.08
N VAL A 177 2.14 3.28 2.89
CA VAL A 177 3.10 3.63 3.94
C VAL A 177 4.46 3.08 3.55
N GLU A 178 5.44 3.96 3.43
CA GLU A 178 6.84 3.61 3.19
C GLU A 178 7.56 3.52 4.53
N LEU A 179 8.06 2.32 4.86
CA LEU A 179 8.76 2.06 6.11
C LEU A 179 10.28 2.15 5.91
N GLU A 180 10.97 2.70 6.90
CA GLU A 180 12.41 2.69 6.94
C GLU A 180 12.91 1.37 7.53
N ALA A 181 13.56 0.59 6.68
CA ALA A 181 13.97 -0.75 7.00
C ALA A 181 14.96 -0.86 8.14
N ALA A 182 15.94 0.05 8.18
CA ALA A 182 16.97 0.04 9.22
C ALA A 182 16.39 0.26 10.62
N ALA A 183 15.13 0.70 10.75
CA ALA A 183 14.48 0.90 12.04
C ALA A 183 13.91 -0.40 12.65
N PHE A 184 13.93 -1.52 11.91
CA PHE A 184 13.32 -2.79 12.34
C PHE A 184 14.33 -3.94 12.51
N PHE A 185 15.63 -3.69 12.33
CA PHE A 185 16.74 -4.65 12.42
C PHE A 185 17.93 -4.05 13.15
#